data_AF-A0A931AVM6-F1
#
_entry.id   AF-A0A931AVM6-F1
#
_cell.length_a   1.000
_cell.length_b   1.000
_cell.length_c   1.000
_cell.angle_alpha   90.00
_cell.angle_beta   90.00
_cell.angle_gamma   90.00
#
_symmetry.space_group_name_H-M   'P 1'
#
loop_
_entity.id
_entity.type
_entity.pdbx_description
1 polymer ?
#
loop_
_entity_poly.entity_id
_entity_poly.type
_entity_poly.pdbx_seq_one_letter_code
_entity_poly.pdbx_strand_id
1 'polypeptide(L)'
;MGTFKNQKDKVMGSAKEKIGEILNKEELVNEGRGQAEFAKENEERQKARIKELEDQQAEKEANQQDLTKERRTEDSSHRKTPLPESDHIPEQQKIDEQRMKHYTGIEEKL
;
A
#
# COMPACT_ATOMS: atom_id res chain seq x y z
N MET A 1 8.59 2.58 9.36
CA MET A 1 9.03 1.73 10.50
C MET A 1 7.85 0.86 10.89
N GLY A 2 7.93 -0.45 10.62
CA GLY A 2 6.78 -1.35 10.54
C GLY A 2 6.29 -1.93 11.87
N THR A 3 5.07 -2.46 11.81
CA THR A 3 4.35 -3.24 12.85
C THR A 3 5.23 -4.25 13.58
N PHE A 4 6.15 -4.91 12.88
CA PHE A 4 7.11 -5.85 13.44
C PHE A 4 8.03 -5.23 14.52
N LYS A 5 8.46 -3.98 14.34
CA LYS A 5 9.30 -3.27 15.33
C LYS A 5 8.53 -3.06 16.64
N ASN A 6 7.28 -2.62 16.55
CA ASN A 6 6.44 -2.40 17.74
C ASN A 6 6.16 -3.70 18.50
N GLN A 7 5.92 -4.81 17.79
CA GLN A 7 5.76 -6.13 18.43
C GLN A 7 7.04 -6.57 19.14
N LYS A 8 8.21 -6.41 18.49
CA LYS A 8 9.51 -6.69 19.11
C LYS A 8 9.72 -5.86 20.37
N ASP A 9 9.45 -4.55 20.30
CA ASP A 9 9.66 -3.63 21.42
C ASP A 9 8.74 -3.97 22.61
N LYS A 10 7.49 -4.41 22.36
CA LYS A 10 6.61 -4.94 23.42
C LYS A 10 7.19 -6.17 24.11
N VAL A 11 7.65 -7.15 23.34
CA VAL A 11 8.22 -8.39 23.88
C VAL A 11 9.51 -8.09 24.66
N MET A 12 10.37 -7.24 24.10
CA MET A 12 11.63 -6.84 24.73
C MET A 12 11.39 -6.05 26.02
N GLY A 13 10.42 -5.14 26.03
CA GLY A 13 10.01 -4.41 27.23
C GLY A 13 9.51 -5.34 28.34
N SER A 14 8.64 -6.29 28.00
CA SER A 14 8.15 -7.29 28.96
C SER A 14 9.27 -8.20 29.50
N ALA A 15 10.24 -8.56 28.67
CA ALA A 15 11.41 -9.32 29.11
C ALA A 15 12.29 -8.52 30.08
N LYS A 16 12.53 -7.23 29.78
CA LYS A 16 13.26 -6.32 30.67
C LYS A 16 12.55 -6.15 32.02
N GLU A 17 11.22 -6.02 32.01
CA GLU A 17 10.43 -5.93 33.24
C GLU A 17 10.63 -7.16 34.13
N LYS A 18 10.41 -8.36 33.57
CA LYS A 18 10.58 -9.62 34.32
C LYS A 18 12.01 -9.85 34.81
N ILE A 19 13.01 -9.55 33.98
CA ILE A 19 14.42 -9.69 34.38
C ILE A 19 14.75 -8.67 35.48
N GLY A 20 14.21 -7.45 35.39
CA GLY A 20 14.38 -6.40 36.39
C GLY A 20 13.79 -6.80 37.74
N GLU A 21 12.59 -7.39 37.74
CA GLU A 21 11.95 -7.93 38.95
C GLU A 21 12.78 -9.05 39.59
N ILE A 22 13.26 -10.02 38.79
CA ILE A 22 14.08 -11.14 39.29
C ILE A 22 15.40 -10.64 39.88
N LEU A 23 16.00 -9.61 39.29
CA LEU A 23 17.29 -9.07 39.71
C LEU A 23 17.17 -7.93 40.74
N ASN A 24 15.97 -7.57 41.18
CA ASN A 24 15.69 -6.37 42.00
C ASN A 24 16.35 -5.09 41.44
N LYS A 25 16.25 -4.89 40.12
CA LYS A 25 16.76 -3.71 39.41
C LYS A 25 15.62 -2.86 38.89
N GLU A 26 15.26 -1.85 39.66
CA GLU A 26 14.11 -0.97 39.40
C GLU A 26 14.27 -0.16 38.09
N GLU A 27 15.49 0.24 37.74
CA GLU A 27 15.78 0.92 36.46
C GLU A 27 15.40 0.06 35.25
N LEU A 28 15.69 -1.24 35.31
CA LEU A 28 15.40 -2.19 34.22
C LEU A 28 13.89 -2.43 34.06
N VAL A 29 13.17 -2.43 35.19
CA VAL A 29 11.70 -2.51 35.23
C VAL A 29 11.09 -1.27 34.56
N ASN A 30 11.55 -0.08 34.94
CA ASN A 30 11.07 1.18 34.39
C ASN A 30 11.37 1.34 32.89
N GLU A 31 12.57 0.95 32.45
CA GLU A 31 12.90 0.88 31.02
C GLU A 31 12.00 -0.08 30.25
N GLY A 32 11.73 -1.26 30.83
CA GLY A 32 10.86 -2.27 30.23
C GLY A 32 9.44 -1.76 30.02
N ARG A 33 8.89 -1.10 31.03
CA ARG A 33 7.56 -0.44 30.97
C ARG A 33 7.53 0.67 29.93
N GLY A 34 8.49 1.59 29.96
CA GLY A 34 8.55 2.70 29.00
C GLY A 34 8.66 2.22 27.55
N GLN A 35 9.45 1.17 27.30
CA GLN A 35 9.58 0.58 25.97
C GLN A 35 8.27 -0.08 25.49
N ALA A 36 7.57 -0.79 26.38
CA ALA A 36 6.30 -1.42 26.06
C ALA A 36 5.17 -0.39 25.83
N GLU A 37 5.13 0.68 26.62
CA GLU A 37 4.18 1.79 26.48
C GLU A 37 4.37 2.54 25.17
N PHE A 38 5.62 2.93 24.85
CA PHE A 38 5.93 3.60 23.59
C PHE A 38 5.53 2.75 22.38
N ALA A 39 5.74 1.44 22.45
CA ALA A 39 5.34 0.53 21.38
C ALA A 39 3.82 0.41 21.24
N LYS A 40 3.05 0.48 22.35
CA LYS A 40 1.58 0.54 22.32
C LYS A 40 1.09 1.83 21.68
N GLU A 41 1.60 2.97 22.13
CA GLU A 41 1.20 4.28 21.61
C GLU A 41 1.45 4.38 20.10
N ASN A 42 2.62 3.91 19.65
CA ASN A 42 2.97 3.93 18.24
C ASN A 42 2.09 2.98 17.40
N GLU A 43 1.63 1.87 17.97
CA GLU A 43 0.67 0.98 17.32
C GLU A 43 -0.73 1.62 17.21
N GLU A 44 -1.17 2.32 18.25
CA GLU A 44 -2.45 3.04 18.25
C GLU A 44 -2.46 4.18 17.24
N ARG A 45 -1.38 4.98 17.18
CA ARG A 45 -1.21 6.02 16.16
C ARG A 45 -1.25 5.45 14.74
N GLN A 46 -0.63 4.30 14.51
CA GLN A 46 -0.69 3.63 13.20
C GLN A 46 -2.10 3.14 12.86
N LYS A 47 -2.80 2.54 13.82
CA LYS A 47 -4.20 2.11 13.63
C LYS A 47 -5.13 3.28 13.31
N ALA A 48 -4.99 4.40 14.03
CA ALA A 48 -5.77 5.61 13.79
C ALA A 48 -5.53 6.15 12.36
N ARG A 49 -4.27 6.17 11.92
CA ARG A 49 -3.92 6.60 10.56
C ARG A 49 -4.45 5.66 9.48
N ILE A 50 -4.43 4.35 9.71
CA ILE A 50 -5.01 3.38 8.77
C ILE A 50 -6.51 3.62 8.65
N LYS A 51 -7.20 3.77 9.78
CA LYS A 51 -8.64 4.03 9.79
C LYS A 51 -8.99 5.31 9.02
N GLU A 52 -8.26 6.40 9.25
CA GLU A 52 -8.46 7.66 8.52
C GLU A 52 -8.29 7.47 7.00
N LEU A 53 -7.30 6.69 6.56
CA LEU A 53 -7.08 6.39 5.15
C LEU A 53 -8.20 5.50 4.56
N GLU A 54 -8.68 4.52 5.32
CA GLU A 54 -9.82 3.68 4.92
C GLU A 54 -11.10 4.51 4.77
N ASP A 55 -11.37 5.43 5.71
CA ASP A 55 -12.52 6.34 5.65
C ASP A 55 -12.41 7.26 4.41
N GLN A 56 -11.23 7.85 4.15
CA GLN A 56 -10.99 8.65 2.95
C GLN A 56 -11.15 7.85 1.66
N GLN A 57 -10.76 6.58 1.66
CA GLN A 57 -10.93 5.71 0.50
C GLN A 57 -12.41 5.38 0.27
N ALA A 58 -13.17 5.09 1.33
CA ALA A 58 -14.60 4.84 1.26
C ALA A 58 -15.36 6.07 0.72
N GLU A 59 -15.01 7.28 1.16
CA GLU A 59 -15.58 8.52 0.61
C GLU A 59 -15.27 8.70 -0.88
N LYS A 60 -14.03 8.43 -1.30
CA LYS A 60 -13.64 8.49 -2.72
C LYS A 60 -14.39 7.46 -3.56
N GLU A 61 -14.54 6.23 -3.07
CA GLU A 61 -15.29 5.17 -3.74
C GLU A 61 -16.77 5.52 -3.85
N ALA A 62 -17.39 6.07 -2.80
CA ALA A 62 -18.77 6.56 -2.85
C ALA A 62 -18.95 7.66 -3.91
N ASN A 63 -18.07 8.66 -3.92
CA ASN A 63 -18.10 9.74 -4.92
C ASN A 63 -17.88 9.22 -6.35
N GLN A 64 -16.96 8.26 -6.55
CA GLN A 64 -16.78 7.63 -7.86
C GLN A 64 -18.02 6.85 -8.29
N GLN A 65 -18.65 6.11 -7.38
CA GLN A 65 -19.88 5.38 -7.70
C GLN A 65 -21.00 6.32 -8.11
N ASP A 66 -21.20 7.44 -7.41
CA ASP A 66 -22.24 8.41 -7.78
C ASP A 66 -21.91 9.11 -9.12
N LEU A 67 -20.66 9.51 -9.37
CA LEU A 67 -20.24 10.03 -10.68
C LEU A 67 -20.44 9.01 -11.82
N THR A 68 -20.23 7.71 -11.58
CA THR A 68 -20.51 6.68 -12.59
C THR A 68 -22.00 6.46 -12.82
N LYS A 69 -22.86 6.72 -11.82
CA LYS A 69 -24.32 6.72 -12.01
C LYS A 69 -24.75 7.95 -12.81
N GLU A 70 -24.24 9.13 -12.50
CA GLU A 70 -24.51 10.37 -13.27
C GLU A 70 -24.04 10.25 -14.73
N ARG A 71 -22.84 9.72 -14.98
CA ARG A 71 -22.36 9.42 -16.34
C ARG A 71 -23.16 8.34 -17.06
N ARG A 72 -23.87 7.46 -16.36
CA ARG A 72 -24.79 6.50 -17.00
C ARG A 72 -26.12 7.16 -17.38
N THR A 73 -26.51 8.24 -16.71
CA THR A 73 -27.73 9.00 -17.03
C THR A 73 -27.51 10.10 -18.06
N GLU A 74 -26.29 10.64 -18.18
CA GLU A 74 -25.91 11.56 -19.24
C GLU A 74 -25.46 10.80 -20.50
N ASP A 75 -26.33 10.79 -21.50
CA ASP A 75 -26.10 10.38 -22.89
C ASP A 75 -25.75 8.90 -23.19
N SER A 76 -26.81 8.10 -23.38
CA SER A 76 -26.75 6.92 -24.26
C SER A 76 -26.84 7.28 -25.75
N SER A 77 -26.80 8.56 -26.13
CA SER A 77 -26.99 9.01 -27.52
C SER A 77 -25.69 9.08 -28.34
N HIS A 78 -24.53 9.04 -27.70
CA HIS A 78 -23.25 8.82 -28.38
C HIS A 78 -23.10 7.35 -28.80
N ARG A 79 -23.92 6.97 -29.80
CA ARG A 79 -23.66 5.81 -30.64
C ARG A 79 -22.21 5.87 -31.09
N LYS A 80 -21.48 4.84 -30.70
CA LYS A 80 -20.16 4.46 -31.18
C LYS A 80 -20.10 4.62 -32.70
N THR A 81 -19.61 5.75 -33.19
CA THR A 81 -18.80 5.70 -34.40
C THR A 81 -17.57 4.90 -33.99
N PRO A 82 -17.32 3.72 -34.60
CA PRO A 82 -16.03 3.07 -34.39
C PRO A 82 -14.98 4.10 -34.78
N LEU A 83 -14.03 4.39 -33.90
CA LEU A 83 -12.81 5.06 -34.33
C LEU A 83 -12.28 4.27 -35.53
N PRO A 84 -11.82 4.91 -36.62
CA PRO A 84 -11.15 4.19 -37.68
C PRO A 84 -10.05 3.35 -37.02
N GLU A 85 -10.07 2.04 -37.26
CA GLU A 85 -9.09 1.10 -36.71
C GLU A 85 -7.72 1.63 -37.10
N SER A 86 -7.08 2.33 -36.16
CA SER A 86 -5.74 2.85 -36.32
C SER A 86 -4.85 1.64 -36.51
N ASP A 87 -4.40 1.44 -37.77
CA ASP A 87 -3.50 0.40 -38.26
C ASP A 87 -2.96 -0.48 -37.14
N HIS A 88 -3.75 -1.47 -36.75
CA HIS A 88 -3.32 -2.45 -35.76
C HIS A 88 -2.22 -3.25 -36.43
N ILE A 89 -0.96 -2.86 -36.18
CA ILE A 89 0.22 -3.68 -36.43
C ILE A 89 -0.14 -5.08 -35.90
N PRO A 90 -0.27 -6.08 -36.79
CA PRO A 90 -0.68 -7.42 -36.40
C PRO A 90 0.18 -7.88 -35.24
N GLU A 91 -0.41 -8.57 -34.26
CA GLU A 91 0.30 -9.03 -33.07
C GLU A 91 1.59 -9.81 -33.42
N GLN A 92 1.56 -10.50 -34.57
CA GLN A 92 2.70 -11.16 -35.18
C GLN A 92 3.90 -10.22 -35.46
N GLN A 93 3.65 -9.03 -36.00
CA GLN A 93 4.70 -8.05 -36.27
C GLN A 93 5.32 -7.49 -34.98
N LYS A 94 4.54 -7.37 -33.90
CA LYS A 94 5.07 -6.99 -32.57
C LYS A 94 5.97 -8.08 -31.98
N ILE A 95 5.59 -9.34 -32.14
CA ILE A 95 6.39 -10.49 -31.68
C ILE A 95 7.68 -10.60 -32.48
N ASP A 96 7.60 -10.41 -33.80
CA ASP A 96 8.77 -10.47 -34.67
C ASP A 96 9.73 -9.30 -34.39
N GLU A 97 9.22 -8.09 -34.14
CA GLU A 97 10.05 -6.95 -33.72
C GLU A 97 10.77 -7.23 -32.39
N GLN A 98 10.07 -7.76 -31.38
CA GLN A 98 10.71 -8.13 -30.11
C GLN A 98 11.78 -9.21 -30.30
N ARG A 99 11.50 -10.25 -31.10
CA ARG A 99 12.50 -11.27 -31.44
C ARG A 99 13.72 -10.66 -32.11
N MET A 100 13.53 -9.78 -33.08
CA MET A 100 14.62 -9.11 -33.77
C MET A 100 15.43 -8.20 -32.83
N LYS A 101 14.79 -7.47 -31.90
CA LYS A 101 15.48 -6.69 -30.85
C LYS A 101 16.34 -7.59 -29.95
N HIS A 102 15.81 -8.74 -29.52
CA HIS A 102 16.56 -9.72 -28.73
C HIS A 102 17.76 -10.32 -29.47
N TYR A 103 17.64 -10.61 -30.77
CA TYR A 103 18.73 -11.19 -31.56
C TYR A 103 19.79 -10.18 -32.00
N THR A 104 19.42 -8.92 -32.20
CA THR A 104 20.34 -7.87 -32.65
C THR A 104 21.00 -7.12 -31.51
N GLY A 105 20.46 -7.19 -30.28
CA GLY A 105 21.03 -6.54 -29.09
C GLY A 105 20.95 -5.01 -29.13
N ILE A 106 20.15 -4.44 -30.04
CA ILE A 106 19.92 -2.99 -30.12
C ILE A 106 18.75 -2.67 -29.20
N GLU A 107 19.06 -2.35 -27.95
CA GLU A 107 18.12 -1.67 -27.07
C GLU A 107 17.93 -0.23 -27.57
N GLU A 108 16.69 0.21 -27.78
CA GLU A 108 16.37 1.62 -28.00
C GLU A 108 16.83 2.40 -26.77
N LYS A 109 17.96 3.10 -26.89
CA LYS A 109 18.33 4.14 -25.94
C LYS A 109 17.34 5.30 -26.10
N LEU A 110 16.33 5.32 -25.23
CA LEU A 110 15.60 6.54 -24.86
C LEU A 110 16.41 7.32 -23.82
#